data_AF-A0A9W7D6K6-F1
#
_entry.id   AF-A0A9W7D6K6-F1
#
_cell.length_a   1.000
_cell.length_b   1.000
_cell.length_c   1.000
_cell.angle_alpha   90.00
_cell.angle_beta   90.00
_cell.angle_gamma   90.00
#
_symmetry.space_group_name_H-M   'P 1'
#
loop_
_entity.id
_entity.type
_entity.pdbx_description
1 polymer ?
#
loop_
_entity_poly.entity_id
_entity_poly.type
_entity_poly.pdbx_seq_one_letter_code
_entity_poly.pdbx_strand_id
1 'polypeptide(L)'
;MTSTSEIETAVDTAFTEARTDIALLFNWKFDTVTAFVARDNTLPDAAPSWLTTTPPHMIGTSLMNDIVAHLAPLGSGHLTRIMVSTLDAVQYGNIVSRLSAIEMHPFFQAAWTDGPIANIGLLQVVNGKHSPRNADRVPPFELRQVFA
;
A
#
# COMPACT_ATOMS: atom_id res chain seq x y z
N MET A 1 -9.88 11.94 14.77
CA MET A 1 -9.00 10.94 15.40
C MET A 1 -9.82 9.66 15.52
N THR A 2 -9.57 8.69 14.65
CA THR A 2 -10.20 7.37 14.73
C THR A 2 -9.50 6.60 15.85
N SER A 3 -10.25 6.04 16.79
CA SER A 3 -9.68 5.34 17.95
C SER A 3 -9.11 3.98 17.52
N THR A 4 -8.08 3.48 18.23
CA THR A 4 -7.44 2.18 17.94
C THR A 4 -8.45 1.03 17.88
N SER A 5 -9.50 1.06 18.72
CA SER A 5 -10.57 0.06 18.72
C SER A 5 -11.44 0.04 17.46
N GLU A 6 -11.64 1.20 16.81
CA GLU A 6 -12.39 1.27 15.54
C GLU A 6 -11.60 0.66 14.39
N ILE A 7 -10.27 0.80 14.41
CA ILE A 7 -9.38 0.20 13.41
C ILE A 7 -9.35 -1.31 13.58
N GLU A 8 -9.21 -1.82 14.82
CA GLU A 8 -9.25 -3.25 15.10
C GLU A 8 -10.59 -3.87 14.68
N THR A 9 -11.72 -3.21 15.00
CA THR A 9 -13.05 -3.69 14.59
C THR A 9 -13.22 -3.71 13.07
N ALA A 10 -12.74 -2.68 12.37
CA ALA A 10 -12.81 -2.61 10.91
C ALA A 10 -11.93 -3.68 10.23
N VAL A 11 -10.76 -3.95 10.79
CA VAL A 11 -9.85 -5.02 10.33
C VAL A 11 -10.48 -6.39 10.56
N ASP A 12 -11.04 -6.66 11.73
CA ASP A 12 -11.69 -7.94 12.05
C ASP A 12 -12.91 -8.21 11.16
N THR A 13 -13.72 -7.18 10.94
CA THR A 13 -14.88 -7.26 10.03
C THR A 13 -14.42 -7.58 8.61
N ALA A 14 -13.41 -6.86 8.11
CA ALA A 14 -12.92 -7.04 6.76
C ALA A 14 -12.26 -8.42 6.55
N PHE A 15 -11.57 -8.97 7.56
CA PHE A 15 -11.02 -10.34 7.51
C PHE A 15 -12.12 -11.40 7.44
N THR A 16 -13.13 -11.26 8.29
CA THR A 16 -14.25 -12.19 8.37
C THR A 16 -15.03 -12.22 7.05
N GLU A 17 -15.29 -11.05 6.46
CA GLU A 17 -15.98 -10.93 5.18
C GLU A 17 -15.13 -11.44 4.01
N ALA A 18 -13.82 -11.18 4.02
CA ALA A 18 -12.89 -11.61 2.98
C ALA A 18 -12.61 -13.13 3.00
N ARG A 19 -13.00 -13.84 4.06
CA ARG A 19 -12.68 -15.27 4.30
C ARG A 19 -11.21 -15.58 4.05
N THR A 20 -10.35 -14.73 4.56
CA THR A 20 -8.92 -14.73 4.31
C THR A 20 -8.15 -15.00 5.59
N ASP A 21 -7.04 -15.73 5.48
CA ASP A 21 -6.11 -15.94 6.59
C ASP A 21 -4.92 -14.96 6.53
N ILE A 22 -4.80 -14.17 5.46
CA ILE A 22 -3.71 -13.22 5.24
C ILE A 22 -4.25 -11.89 4.68
N ALA A 23 -3.72 -10.77 5.15
CA ALA A 23 -3.91 -9.47 4.50
C ALA A 23 -2.68 -8.58 4.63
N LEU A 24 -2.52 -7.72 3.64
CA LEU A 24 -1.55 -6.64 3.65
C LEU A 24 -2.20 -5.38 4.23
N LEU A 25 -1.55 -4.77 5.22
CA LEU A 25 -2.00 -3.53 5.86
C LEU A 25 -1.09 -2.37 5.45
N PHE A 26 -1.70 -1.27 5.01
CA PHE A 26 -1.02 -0.02 4.71
C PHE A 26 -1.15 0.93 5.88
N ASN A 27 -0.05 1.14 6.59
CA ASN A 27 0.08 2.23 7.54
C ASN A 27 0.67 3.45 6.82
N TRP A 28 -0.21 4.24 6.21
CA TRP A 28 0.15 5.43 5.44
C TRP A 28 0.77 6.51 6.32
N LYS A 29 1.92 7.03 5.89
CA LYS A 29 2.58 8.19 6.52
C LYS A 29 2.10 9.45 5.82
N PHE A 30 1.00 10.03 6.30
CA PHE A 30 0.32 11.14 5.63
C PHE A 30 1.24 12.35 5.34
N ASP A 31 2.16 12.68 6.24
CA ASP A 31 3.13 13.76 6.01
C ASP A 31 4.07 13.44 4.84
N THR A 32 4.58 12.20 4.80
CA THR A 32 5.43 11.72 3.71
C THR A 32 4.67 11.61 2.40
N VAL A 33 3.42 11.14 2.41
CA VAL A 33 2.53 11.13 1.24
C VAL A 33 2.31 12.55 0.71
N THR A 34 2.11 13.52 1.60
CA THR A 34 1.88 14.92 1.24
C THR A 34 3.13 15.52 0.59
N ALA A 35 4.31 15.30 1.18
CA ALA A 35 5.58 15.74 0.62
C ALA A 35 5.88 15.07 -0.73
N PHE A 36 5.59 13.78 -0.85
CA PHE A 36 5.75 13.00 -2.08
C PHE A 36 4.89 13.57 -3.22
N VAL A 37 3.60 13.81 -2.98
CA VAL A 37 2.69 14.38 -4.00
C VAL A 37 3.06 15.81 -4.36
N ALA A 38 3.48 16.62 -3.38
CA ALA A 38 3.98 17.97 -3.65
C ALA A 38 5.22 17.93 -4.56
N ARG A 39 6.10 16.94 -4.38
CA ARG A 39 7.26 16.72 -5.25
C ARG A 39 6.83 16.29 -6.66
N ASP A 40 5.98 15.27 -6.76
CA ASP A 40 5.45 14.75 -8.03
C ASP A 40 4.84 15.83 -8.91
N ASN A 41 4.03 16.71 -8.32
CA ASN A 41 3.38 17.79 -9.05
C ASN A 41 4.36 18.81 -9.68
N THR A 42 5.66 18.73 -9.35
CA THR A 42 6.72 19.56 -9.95
C THR A 42 7.59 18.82 -10.97
N LEU A 43 7.44 17.50 -11.08
CA LEU A 43 8.30 16.68 -11.94
C LEU A 43 7.72 16.60 -13.36
N PRO A 44 8.57 16.59 -14.40
CA PRO A 44 8.16 16.41 -15.78
C PRO A 44 7.95 14.93 -16.16
N ASP A 45 8.20 14.01 -15.24
CA ASP A 45 8.21 12.57 -15.50
C ASP A 45 6.82 12.02 -15.81
N ALA A 46 6.78 11.02 -16.70
CA ALA A 46 5.54 10.36 -17.07
C ALA A 46 4.98 9.55 -15.89
N ALA A 47 3.85 10.01 -15.35
CA ALA A 47 3.04 9.27 -14.42
C ALA A 47 2.60 7.92 -15.04
N PRO A 48 2.58 6.82 -14.28
CA PRO A 48 2.03 5.55 -14.77
C PRO A 48 0.58 5.68 -15.24
N SER A 49 0.22 4.96 -16.29
CA SER A 49 -1.12 5.00 -16.90
C SER A 49 -2.25 4.48 -16.03
N TRP A 50 -1.93 3.82 -14.91
CA TRP A 50 -2.92 3.34 -13.94
C TRP A 50 -3.28 4.37 -12.88
N LEU A 51 -2.55 5.51 -12.79
CA LEU A 51 -2.95 6.62 -11.94
C LEU A 51 -4.13 7.37 -12.56
N THR A 52 -5.12 7.73 -11.73
CA THR A 52 -6.32 8.45 -12.17
C THR A 52 -6.09 9.96 -12.22
N THR A 53 -5.16 10.46 -11.41
CA THR A 53 -4.71 11.85 -11.41
C THR A 53 -3.23 11.91 -11.78
N THR A 54 -2.86 12.81 -12.68
CA THR A 54 -1.48 13.07 -13.07
C THR A 54 -0.99 14.42 -12.55
N PRO A 55 0.34 14.64 -12.46
CA PRO A 55 0.87 15.98 -12.23
C PRO A 55 0.29 17.00 -13.23
N PRO A 56 0.07 18.27 -12.82
CA PRO A 56 0.32 18.86 -11.50
C PRO A 56 -0.89 18.77 -10.53
N HIS A 57 -1.83 17.85 -10.75
CA HIS A 57 -3.10 17.81 -10.01
C HIS A 57 -3.23 16.60 -9.07
N MET A 58 -2.12 15.96 -8.72
CA MET A 58 -2.14 14.85 -7.78
C MET A 58 -2.47 15.32 -6.37
N ILE A 59 -3.22 14.49 -5.63
CA ILE A 59 -3.50 14.67 -4.21
C ILE A 59 -3.19 13.35 -3.48
N GLY A 60 -2.79 13.42 -2.20
CA GLY A 60 -2.40 12.23 -1.44
C GLY A 60 -3.48 11.15 -1.40
N THR A 61 -4.75 11.56 -1.30
CA THR A 61 -5.89 10.64 -1.26
C THR A 61 -6.17 9.93 -2.58
N SER A 62 -5.93 10.56 -3.73
CA SER A 62 -6.04 9.90 -5.04
C SER A 62 -4.89 8.92 -5.22
N LEU A 63 -3.66 9.31 -4.88
CA LEU A 63 -2.51 8.41 -4.93
C LEU A 63 -2.70 7.15 -4.08
N MET A 64 -3.12 7.29 -2.82
CA MET A 64 -3.37 6.14 -1.94
C MET A 64 -4.47 5.23 -2.50
N ASN A 65 -5.55 5.81 -3.04
CA ASN A 65 -6.63 5.05 -3.67
C ASN A 65 -6.13 4.31 -4.92
N ASP A 66 -5.38 4.98 -5.78
CA ASP A 66 -4.88 4.41 -7.02
C ASP A 66 -3.92 3.25 -6.74
N ILE A 67 -3.03 3.39 -5.74
CA ILE A 67 -2.14 2.30 -5.33
C ILE A 67 -2.96 1.08 -4.89
N VAL A 68 -3.93 1.26 -3.99
CA VAL A 68 -4.79 0.15 -3.53
C VAL A 68 -5.58 -0.44 -4.70
N ALA A 69 -6.14 0.38 -5.58
CA ALA A 69 -6.88 -0.05 -6.76
C ALA A 69 -5.99 -0.78 -7.78
N HIS A 70 -4.69 -0.44 -7.84
CA HIS A 70 -3.73 -1.13 -8.70
C HIS A 70 -3.36 -2.52 -8.16
N LEU A 71 -3.39 -2.70 -6.84
CA LEU A 71 -3.14 -3.97 -6.17
C LEU A 71 -4.39 -4.85 -6.08
N ALA A 72 -5.57 -4.22 -6.07
CA ALA A 72 -6.88 -4.84 -5.96
C ALA A 72 -7.07 -6.13 -6.76
N PRO A 73 -6.71 -6.19 -8.07
CA PRO A 73 -6.98 -7.38 -8.88
C PRO A 73 -6.13 -8.60 -8.49
N LEU A 74 -5.12 -8.41 -7.63
CA LEU A 74 -4.22 -9.46 -7.16
C LEU A 74 -4.67 -10.07 -5.83
N GLY A 75 -5.61 -9.43 -5.14
CA GLY A 75 -6.16 -9.87 -3.86
C GLY A 75 -7.46 -10.67 -4.00
N SER A 76 -8.11 -10.91 -2.86
CA SER A 76 -9.34 -11.72 -2.79
C SER A 76 -10.64 -10.96 -3.08
N GLY A 77 -10.54 -9.69 -3.47
CA GLY A 77 -11.69 -8.82 -3.79
C GLY A 77 -12.17 -7.95 -2.62
N HIS A 78 -11.71 -8.19 -1.38
CA HIS A 78 -12.02 -7.33 -0.22
C HIS A 78 -10.93 -6.29 0.00
N LEU A 79 -11.27 -5.03 -0.18
CA LEU A 79 -10.30 -3.95 -0.27
C LEU A 79 -10.79 -2.74 0.49
N THR A 80 -9.90 -2.18 1.28
CA THR A 80 -10.10 -0.85 1.87
C THR A 80 -8.86 -0.01 1.57
N ARG A 81 -8.94 1.30 1.77
CA ARG A 81 -7.78 2.20 1.59
C ARG A 81 -6.56 1.76 2.44
N ILE A 82 -6.77 0.98 3.50
CA ILE A 82 -5.73 0.55 4.42
C ILE A 82 -5.40 -0.94 4.30
N MET A 83 -6.09 -1.71 3.46
CA MET A 83 -5.95 -3.17 3.46
C MET A 83 -6.22 -3.83 2.11
N VAL A 84 -5.39 -4.80 1.77
CA VAL A 84 -5.59 -5.73 0.65
C VAL A 84 -5.58 -7.16 1.18
N SER A 85 -6.72 -7.87 1.13
CA SER A 85 -6.81 -9.27 1.56
C SER A 85 -6.25 -10.24 0.53
N THR A 86 -5.67 -11.35 0.99
CA THR A 86 -5.06 -12.39 0.15
C THR A 86 -5.42 -13.78 0.64
N LEU A 87 -6.08 -14.59 -0.19
CA LEU A 87 -6.49 -15.95 0.18
C LEU A 87 -5.32 -16.89 0.43
N ASP A 88 -4.18 -16.64 -0.21
CA ASP A 88 -3.02 -17.53 -0.15
C ASP A 88 -1.69 -16.77 -0.30
N ALA A 89 -0.60 -17.51 -0.11
CA ALA A 89 0.76 -17.00 -0.24
C ALA A 89 1.12 -16.57 -1.68
N VAL A 90 0.44 -17.11 -2.70
CA VAL A 90 0.69 -16.76 -4.11
C VAL A 90 0.13 -15.36 -4.40
N GLN A 91 -1.10 -15.08 -3.95
CA GLN A 91 -1.71 -13.74 -4.03
C GLN A 91 -0.87 -12.71 -3.27
N TYR A 92 -0.41 -13.06 -2.07
CA TYR A 92 0.54 -12.23 -1.33
C TYR A 92 1.81 -11.95 -2.13
N GLY A 93 2.45 -12.99 -2.69
CA GLY A 93 3.65 -12.84 -3.53
C GLY A 93 3.42 -11.95 -4.76
N ASN A 94 2.24 -12.03 -5.38
CA ASN A 94 1.86 -11.18 -6.51
C ASN A 94 1.72 -9.70 -6.10
N ILE A 95 1.11 -9.42 -4.95
CA ILE A 95 0.98 -8.06 -4.41
C ILE A 95 2.35 -7.49 -4.04
N VAL A 96 3.20 -8.28 -3.37
CA VAL A 96 4.57 -7.87 -3.04
C VAL A 96 5.37 -7.57 -4.31
N SER A 97 5.25 -8.41 -5.34
CA SER A 97 5.90 -8.19 -6.64
C SER A 97 5.39 -6.92 -7.32
N ARG A 98 4.08 -6.64 -7.21
CA ARG A 98 3.49 -5.42 -7.78
C ARG A 98 3.95 -4.16 -7.04
N LEU A 99 4.02 -4.19 -5.72
CA LEU A 99 4.60 -3.10 -4.93
C LEU A 99 6.05 -2.82 -5.34
N SER A 100 6.85 -3.87 -5.54
CA SER A 100 8.22 -3.73 -6.05
C SER A 100 8.27 -3.09 -7.43
N ALA A 101 7.33 -3.42 -8.33
CA ALA A 101 7.25 -2.79 -9.65
C ALA A 101 6.86 -1.30 -9.57
N ILE A 102 5.98 -0.93 -8.63
CA ILE A 102 5.65 0.49 -8.36
C ILE A 102 6.90 1.22 -7.86
N GLU A 103 7.63 0.62 -6.92
CA GLU A 103 8.90 1.16 -6.40
C GLU A 103 9.93 1.35 -7.49
N MET A 104 10.07 0.42 -8.43
CA MET A 104 11.04 0.52 -9.52
C MET A 104 10.70 1.59 -10.56
N HIS A 105 9.48 2.13 -10.56
CA HIS A 105 9.07 3.10 -11.56
C HIS A 105 9.79 4.44 -11.36
N PRO A 106 10.41 5.03 -12.41
CA PRO A 106 11.19 6.28 -12.28
C PRO A 106 10.42 7.41 -11.62
N PHE A 107 9.13 7.56 -11.96
CA PHE A 107 8.19 8.47 -11.33
C PHE A 107 8.24 8.39 -9.79
N PHE A 108 8.07 7.19 -9.22
CA PHE A 108 8.04 7.01 -7.77
C PHE A 108 9.41 7.23 -7.12
N GLN A 109 10.51 6.90 -7.81
CA GLN A 109 11.86 7.13 -7.31
C GLN A 109 12.24 8.62 -7.29
N ALA A 110 11.84 9.37 -8.32
CA ALA A 110 12.10 10.81 -8.43
C ALA A 110 11.31 11.63 -7.40
N ALA A 111 10.12 11.15 -7.04
CA ALA A 111 9.22 11.76 -6.06
C ALA A 111 9.55 11.41 -4.61
N TRP A 112 10.36 10.38 -4.39
CA TRP A 112 10.76 9.98 -3.04
C TRP A 112 11.46 11.13 -2.31
N THR A 113 11.05 11.37 -1.05
CA THR A 113 11.47 12.50 -0.23
C THR A 113 12.39 12.06 0.91
N ASP A 114 11.91 11.98 2.15
CA ASP A 114 12.72 11.66 3.34
C ASP A 114 12.29 10.31 3.99
N GLY A 115 11.57 9.48 3.25
CA GLY A 115 11.15 8.18 3.74
C GLY A 115 10.05 7.50 2.92
N PRO A 116 9.65 6.29 3.35
CA PRO A 116 8.57 5.55 2.70
C PRO A 116 7.22 6.22 2.95
N ILE A 117 6.33 6.18 1.96
CA ILE A 117 4.98 6.74 2.05
C ILE A 117 4.03 5.83 2.86
N ALA A 118 4.38 4.56 3.04
CA ALA A 118 3.67 3.64 3.91
C ALA A 118 4.62 2.63 4.56
N ASN A 119 4.27 2.19 5.76
CA ASN A 119 4.76 0.92 6.28
C ASN A 119 3.76 -0.19 5.94
N ILE A 120 4.26 -1.35 5.55
CA ILE A 120 3.51 -2.52 5.12
C ILE A 120 3.52 -3.54 6.25
N GLY A 121 2.34 -3.70 6.86
CA GLY A 121 2.07 -4.77 7.81
C GLY A 121 1.55 -6.01 7.09
N LEU A 122 1.84 -7.16 7.66
CA LEU A 122 1.19 -8.42 7.33
C LEU A 122 0.30 -8.79 8.51
N LEU A 123 -0.99 -9.01 8.28
CA LEU A 123 -1.87 -9.60 9.26
C LEU A 123 -2.16 -11.04 8.85
N GLN A 124 -1.94 -11.99 9.77
CA GLN A 124 -2.25 -13.39 9.56
C GLN A 124 -3.15 -13.92 10.67
N VAL A 125 -4.09 -14.82 10.32
CA VAL A 125 -4.84 -15.61 11.29
C VAL A 125 -3.99 -16.81 11.68
N VAL A 126 -3.53 -16.86 12.93
CA VAL A 126 -2.80 -18.00 13.50
C VAL A 126 -3.59 -18.53 14.68
N ASN A 127 -4.02 -19.79 14.63
CA ASN A 127 -4.86 -20.43 15.65
C ASN A 127 -6.13 -19.62 15.99
N GLY A 128 -6.77 -19.04 14.97
CA GLY A 128 -7.98 -18.22 15.13
C GLY A 128 -7.74 -16.84 15.75
N LYS A 129 -6.49 -16.36 15.82
CA LYS A 129 -6.14 -15.02 16.31
C LYS A 129 -5.36 -14.24 15.26
N HIS A 130 -5.64 -12.94 15.15
CA HIS A 130 -4.88 -12.03 14.31
C HIS A 130 -3.49 -11.78 14.90
N SER A 131 -2.47 -12.08 14.12
CA SER A 131 -1.07 -11.87 14.44
C SER A 131 -0.48 -10.86 13.45
N PRO A 132 -0.27 -9.59 13.86
CA PRO A 132 0.48 -8.65 13.05
C PRO A 132 1.95 -9.08 12.98
N ARG A 133 2.51 -8.96 11.79
CA ARG A 133 3.92 -9.14 11.47
C ARG A 133 4.35 -7.96 10.60
N ASN A 134 5.62 -7.58 10.69
CA ASN A 134 6.19 -6.74 9.65
C ASN A 134 6.29 -7.57 8.37
N ALA A 135 6.01 -6.95 7.23
CA ALA A 135 6.22 -7.62 5.95
C ALA A 135 7.71 -7.79 5.61
N ASP A 136 8.62 -7.19 6.41
CA ASP A 136 10.07 -7.16 6.27
C ASP A 136 10.50 -7.04 4.79
N ARG A 137 9.86 -6.09 4.09
CA ARG A 137 10.15 -5.85 2.68
C ARG A 137 11.48 -5.13 2.56
N VAL A 138 12.25 -5.55 1.57
CA VAL A 138 13.44 -4.84 1.10
C VAL A 138 13.21 -4.57 -0.39
N PRO A 139 13.37 -3.33 -0.87
CA PRO A 139 13.23 -3.06 -2.29
C PRO A 139 14.23 -3.90 -3.09
N PRO A 140 13.88 -4.34 -4.30
CA PRO A 140 14.87 -4.91 -5.19
C PRO A 140 15.87 -3.79 -5.54
N PHE A 141 17.16 -4.01 -5.26
CA PHE A 141 18.29 -3.09 -5.55
C PHE A 141 18.48 -1.90 -4.58
N GLU A 142 19.54 -1.10 -4.77
CA GLU A 142 19.86 0.16 -4.04
C GLU A 142 18.84 1.29 -4.31
N LEU A 143 17.58 0.94 -4.58
CA LEU A 143 16.48 1.87 -4.79
C LEU A 143 15.94 2.37 -3.46
N ARG A 144 15.33 3.54 -3.51
CA ARG A 144 14.67 4.13 -2.36
C ARG A 144 13.43 3.33 -2.03
N GLN A 145 13.29 2.94 -0.76
CA GLN A 145 12.14 2.20 -0.27
C GLN A 145 10.93 3.13 -0.16
N VAL A 146 9.96 2.98 -1.06
CA VAL A 146 8.70 3.75 -1.06
C VAL A 146 7.70 3.11 -0.10
N PHE A 147 7.73 1.79 0.05
CA PHE A 147 6.91 1.00 0.98
C PHE A 147 7.80 0.16 1.90
N ALA A 148 7.82 0.50 3.20
CA ALA A 148 8.69 -0.14 4.19
C ALA A 148 8.06 -1.36 4.87
#